data_AF-A0A3D2US95-F1
#
_entry.id   AF-A0A3D2US95-F1
#
_cell.length_a   1.000
_cell.length_b   1.000
_cell.length_c   1.000
_cell.angle_alpha   90.00
_cell.angle_beta   90.00
_cell.angle_gamma   90.00
#
_symmetry.space_group_name_H-M   'P 1'
#
loop_
_entity.id
_entity.type
_entity.pdbx_description
1 polymer ?
#
loop_
_entity_poly.entity_id
_entity_poly.type
_entity_poly.pdbx_seq_one_letter_code
_entity_poly.pdbx_strand_id
1 'polypeptide(L)'
;MIALGIGQQFFNANIFRRDWQKQGEIYWQMAWRMPALEPNTVLLTHQMPIDYETDLSFTAPINWMYAPDYTRSNLPYIFLYTEKRIGGPTLPALEKDIEIFYPYRTVDFRSSTSNAVVIYMPQNGCLRVLDPNRDDEEIYSREPNVLTDAIHLSDLSRIISNPEQPAIPPFFSEPEHGWCYYFAKAELAQQQSDYQQVASLGNEAIGLEFSPEDPTEWLVFIEGFALIGDLQTAQNLSNIILESDSRIRRGVCTVWEQIQVKSQEGSGQEIEAILLSLGCNP
;
A
#
# COMPACT_ATOMS: atom_id res chain seq x y z
N MET A 1 0.66 -38.10 27.00
CA MET A 1 -0.51 -37.53 26.30
C MET A 1 -0.92 -36.16 26.82
N ILE A 2 -0.96 -35.91 28.16
CA ILE A 2 -1.29 -34.57 28.70
C ILE A 2 -0.30 -33.48 28.26
N ALA A 3 1.01 -33.73 28.35
CA ALA A 3 2.03 -32.76 27.94
C ALA A 3 1.95 -32.38 26.45
N LEU A 4 1.62 -33.35 25.57
CA LEU A 4 1.41 -33.10 24.14
C LEU A 4 0.16 -32.22 23.92
N GLY A 5 -0.93 -32.48 24.65
CA GLY A 5 -2.13 -31.66 24.58
C GLY A 5 -1.89 -30.21 25.04
N ILE A 6 -1.16 -30.03 26.15
CA ILE A 6 -0.77 -28.69 26.63
C ILE A 6 0.11 -27.98 25.59
N GLY A 7 1.11 -28.68 25.03
CA GLY A 7 1.98 -28.15 23.99
C GLY A 7 1.20 -27.69 22.75
N GLN A 8 0.22 -28.46 22.29
CA GLN A 8 -0.63 -28.09 21.15
C GLN A 8 -1.46 -26.84 21.44
N GLN A 9 -2.06 -26.73 22.62
CA GLN A 9 -2.85 -25.56 22.99
C GLN A 9 -1.99 -24.30 23.07
N PHE A 10 -0.79 -24.40 23.62
CA PHE A 10 0.15 -23.29 23.66
C PHE A 10 0.61 -22.86 22.26
N PHE A 11 0.89 -23.83 21.38
CA PHE A 11 1.26 -23.56 19.99
C PHE A 11 0.13 -22.82 19.25
N ASN A 12 -1.11 -23.32 19.36
CA ASN A 12 -2.28 -22.68 18.74
C ASN A 12 -2.51 -21.27 19.29
N ALA A 13 -2.40 -21.09 20.61
CA ALA A 13 -2.57 -19.77 21.24
C ALA A 13 -1.56 -18.75 20.70
N ASN A 14 -0.30 -19.16 20.48
CA ASN A 14 0.71 -18.27 19.92
C ASN A 14 0.46 -17.92 18.45
N ILE A 15 -0.11 -18.84 17.67
CA ILE A 15 -0.53 -18.56 16.29
C ILE A 15 -1.59 -17.46 16.27
N PHE A 16 -2.69 -17.62 17.01
CA PHE A 16 -3.75 -16.61 17.06
C PHE A 16 -3.27 -15.27 17.63
N ARG A 17 -2.33 -15.29 18.59
CA ARG A 17 -1.69 -14.06 19.09
C ARG A 17 -0.95 -13.31 17.99
N ARG A 18 -0.16 -14.01 17.17
CA ARG A 18 0.60 -13.39 16.06
C ARG A 18 -0.33 -12.89 14.96
N ASP A 19 -1.35 -13.67 14.63
CA ASP A 19 -2.37 -13.28 13.66
C ASP A 19 -3.10 -12.00 14.11
N TRP A 20 -3.52 -11.93 15.38
CA TRP A 20 -4.13 -10.74 15.97
C TRP A 20 -3.22 -9.50 15.89
N GLN A 21 -1.91 -9.67 16.15
CA GLN A 21 -0.93 -8.59 16.01
C GLN A 21 -0.82 -8.12 14.55
N LYS A 22 -0.73 -9.05 13.59
CA LYS A 22 -0.64 -8.73 12.16
C LYS A 22 -1.90 -8.03 11.64
N GLN A 23 -3.09 -8.43 12.11
CA GLN A 23 -4.33 -7.73 11.80
C GLN A 23 -4.28 -6.27 12.29
N GLY A 24 -3.83 -6.04 13.52
CA GLY A 24 -3.66 -4.70 14.07
C GLY A 24 -2.69 -3.84 13.24
N GLU A 25 -1.54 -4.40 12.85
CA GLU A 25 -0.58 -3.75 11.95
C GLU A 25 -1.21 -3.37 10.61
N ILE A 26 -1.94 -4.29 9.96
CA ILE A 26 -2.60 -4.04 8.68
C ILE A 26 -3.61 -2.90 8.80
N TYR A 27 -4.50 -2.93 9.79
CA TYR A 27 -5.52 -1.88 9.94
C TYR A 27 -4.93 -0.51 10.24
N TRP A 28 -3.87 -0.44 11.06
CA TRP A 28 -3.19 0.82 11.32
C TRP A 28 -2.46 1.36 10.10
N GLN A 29 -1.79 0.50 9.32
CA GLN A 29 -1.17 0.93 8.07
C GLN A 29 -2.21 1.39 7.03
N MET A 30 -3.37 0.74 6.97
CA MET A 30 -4.51 1.23 6.17
C MET A 30 -4.96 2.61 6.64
N ALA A 31 -5.14 2.82 7.94
CA ALA A 31 -5.55 4.11 8.50
C ALA A 31 -4.51 5.22 8.26
N TRP A 32 -3.21 4.92 8.33
CA TRP A 32 -2.16 5.91 8.07
C TRP A 32 -2.05 6.27 6.58
N ARG A 33 -2.13 5.27 5.69
CA ARG A 33 -1.98 5.42 4.23
C ARG A 33 -3.26 5.93 3.55
N MET A 34 -4.42 5.56 4.08
CA MET A 34 -5.74 5.96 3.62
C MET A 34 -6.52 6.50 4.82
N PRO A 35 -6.35 7.78 5.22
CA PRO A 35 -6.97 8.33 6.43
C PRO A 35 -8.50 8.36 6.38
N ALA A 36 -9.09 8.53 5.22
CA ALA A 36 -10.51 8.30 4.99
C ALA A 36 -10.74 7.87 3.53
N LEU A 37 -11.92 7.29 3.27
CA LEU A 37 -12.30 6.77 1.97
C LEU A 37 -13.67 7.30 1.56
N GLU A 38 -13.87 7.52 0.27
CA GLU A 38 -15.18 7.83 -0.29
C GLU A 38 -16.12 6.61 -0.21
N PRO A 39 -17.41 6.76 0.14
CA PRO A 39 -18.36 5.65 0.18
C PRO A 39 -18.48 4.91 -1.16
N ASN A 40 -18.84 3.63 -1.10
CA ASN A 40 -18.87 2.66 -2.21
C ASN A 40 -17.46 2.28 -2.73
N THR A 41 -16.41 2.43 -1.93
CA THR A 41 -15.06 1.98 -2.32
C THR A 41 -14.93 0.46 -2.23
N VAL A 42 -14.31 -0.12 -3.25
CA VAL A 42 -13.91 -1.53 -3.26
C VAL A 42 -12.42 -1.60 -2.99
N LEU A 43 -12.02 -2.24 -1.89
CA LEU A 43 -10.61 -2.50 -1.62
C LEU A 43 -10.23 -3.84 -2.26
N LEU A 44 -9.27 -3.80 -3.18
CA LEU A 44 -8.80 -4.96 -3.94
C LEU A 44 -7.36 -5.28 -3.57
N THR A 45 -7.06 -6.55 -3.36
CA THR A 45 -5.70 -7.05 -3.28
C THR A 45 -5.67 -8.48 -3.78
N HIS A 46 -4.48 -9.01 -4.11
CA HIS A 46 -4.38 -10.42 -4.49
C HIS A 46 -4.74 -11.34 -3.33
N GLN A 47 -4.07 -11.16 -2.20
CA GLN A 47 -4.33 -11.80 -0.92
C GLN A 47 -3.62 -11.02 0.19
N MET A 48 -4.15 -11.06 1.42
CA MET A 48 -3.42 -10.53 2.58
C MET A 48 -2.46 -11.59 3.15
N PRO A 49 -1.38 -11.18 3.81
CA PRO A 49 -0.40 -12.08 4.41
C PRO A 49 -0.88 -12.62 5.77
N ILE A 50 -2.07 -13.23 5.80
CA ILE A 50 -2.64 -13.85 7.00
C ILE A 50 -3.32 -15.20 6.68
N ASP A 51 -3.25 -16.12 7.62
CA ASP A 51 -3.55 -17.54 7.38
C ASP A 51 -5.03 -17.90 7.58
N TYR A 52 -5.74 -17.18 8.47
CA TYR A 52 -7.04 -17.63 8.98
C TYR A 52 -8.24 -16.84 8.47
N GLU A 53 -8.01 -15.66 7.91
CA GLU A 53 -9.09 -14.78 7.49
C GLU A 53 -9.30 -14.77 5.99
N THR A 54 -10.56 -14.63 5.61
CA THR A 54 -10.96 -14.44 4.21
C THR A 54 -11.08 -12.95 3.91
N ASP A 55 -11.11 -12.61 2.63
CA ASP A 55 -11.36 -11.23 2.18
C ASP A 55 -12.56 -10.58 2.87
N LEU A 56 -13.67 -11.31 2.98
CA LEU A 56 -14.89 -10.82 3.60
C LEU A 56 -14.81 -10.67 5.13
N SER A 57 -13.82 -11.29 5.78
CA SER A 57 -13.56 -11.10 7.21
C SER A 57 -13.13 -9.66 7.51
N PHE A 58 -12.36 -9.03 6.59
CA PHE A 58 -11.91 -7.64 6.73
C PHE A 58 -13.03 -6.61 6.52
N THR A 59 -14.09 -7.00 5.81
CA THR A 59 -15.16 -6.07 5.42
C THR A 59 -15.83 -5.42 6.64
N ALA A 60 -16.12 -6.18 7.70
CA ALA A 60 -16.75 -5.60 8.90
C ALA A 60 -15.82 -4.62 9.66
N PRO A 61 -14.56 -4.99 10.03
CA PRO A 61 -13.60 -4.07 10.62
C PRO A 61 -13.36 -2.79 9.81
N ILE A 62 -13.24 -2.91 8.49
CA ILE A 62 -13.04 -1.75 7.60
C ILE A 62 -14.23 -0.79 7.68
N ASN A 63 -15.47 -1.30 7.70
CA ASN A 63 -16.64 -0.43 7.83
C ASN A 63 -16.75 0.20 9.22
N TRP A 64 -16.38 -0.52 10.29
CA TRP A 64 -16.31 0.07 11.63
C TRP A 64 -15.26 1.17 11.74
N MET A 65 -14.15 1.04 11.01
CA MET A 65 -13.04 2.00 10.99
C MET A 65 -13.32 3.23 10.12
N TYR A 66 -13.84 3.03 8.89
CA TYR A 66 -14.04 4.10 7.91
C TYR A 66 -15.45 4.69 7.85
N ALA A 67 -16.43 4.03 8.47
CA ALA A 67 -17.80 4.53 8.57
C ALA A 67 -18.39 4.23 9.96
N PRO A 68 -17.83 4.81 11.04
CA PRO A 68 -18.24 4.51 12.42
C PRO A 68 -19.72 4.84 12.69
N ASP A 69 -20.27 5.83 11.98
CA ASP A 69 -21.67 6.25 12.10
C ASP A 69 -22.63 5.51 11.14
N TYR A 70 -22.14 4.50 10.41
CA TYR A 70 -22.97 3.74 9.47
C TYR A 70 -24.14 3.04 10.17
N THR A 71 -25.35 3.40 9.77
CA THR A 71 -26.57 2.70 10.16
C THR A 71 -27.19 1.99 8.96
N ARG A 72 -27.34 0.65 9.07
CA ARG A 72 -28.08 -0.28 8.18
C ARG A 72 -28.61 0.31 6.85
N SER A 73 -27.93 0.02 5.75
CA SER A 73 -28.40 0.24 4.37
C SER A 73 -27.53 -0.56 3.38
N ASN A 74 -27.07 0.08 2.30
CA ASN A 74 -25.93 -0.40 1.53
C ASN A 74 -24.66 -0.21 2.36
N LEU A 75 -23.81 -1.24 2.37
CA LEU A 75 -22.53 -1.23 3.03
C LEU A 75 -21.58 -0.25 2.31
N PRO A 76 -20.93 0.68 3.01
CA PRO A 76 -20.04 1.67 2.38
C PRO A 76 -18.79 1.07 1.71
N TYR A 77 -18.21 0.02 2.28
CA TYR A 77 -16.95 -0.55 1.78
C TYR A 77 -17.02 -2.07 1.71
N ILE A 78 -16.30 -2.66 0.75
CA ILE A 78 -16.06 -4.10 0.71
C ILE A 78 -14.58 -4.36 0.46
N PHE A 79 -14.11 -5.49 0.97
CA PHE A 79 -12.76 -5.98 0.75
C PHE A 79 -12.81 -7.30 -0.01
N LEU A 80 -12.10 -7.40 -1.12
CA LEU A 80 -12.11 -8.58 -2.01
C LEU A 80 -10.70 -9.03 -2.36
N TYR A 81 -10.46 -10.34 -2.31
CA TYR A 81 -9.24 -10.95 -2.85
C TYR A 81 -9.43 -11.26 -4.33
N THR A 82 -8.56 -10.75 -5.19
CA THR A 82 -8.62 -11.06 -6.62
C THR A 82 -8.36 -12.55 -6.85
N GLU A 83 -7.47 -13.20 -6.08
CA GLU A 83 -7.22 -14.66 -6.15
C GLU A 83 -8.49 -15.50 -6.01
N LYS A 84 -9.42 -15.07 -5.14
CA LYS A 84 -10.65 -15.84 -4.84
C LYS A 84 -11.86 -15.43 -5.66
N ARG A 85 -11.89 -14.19 -6.16
CA ARG A 85 -13.10 -13.58 -6.72
C ARG A 85 -13.07 -13.44 -8.23
N ILE A 86 -11.87 -13.35 -8.83
CA ILE A 86 -11.73 -13.17 -10.28
C ILE A 86 -12.39 -14.32 -11.05
N GLY A 87 -13.12 -13.99 -12.13
CA GLY A 87 -13.92 -14.97 -12.89
C GLY A 87 -15.21 -15.40 -12.19
N GLY A 88 -15.49 -14.88 -10.99
CA GLY A 88 -16.69 -15.18 -10.21
C GLY A 88 -17.82 -14.17 -10.44
N PRO A 89 -18.99 -14.37 -9.81
CA PRO A 89 -20.15 -13.49 -10.00
C PRO A 89 -19.98 -12.07 -9.42
N THR A 90 -19.09 -11.89 -8.44
CA THR A 90 -18.82 -10.58 -7.81
C THR A 90 -17.71 -9.80 -8.50
N LEU A 91 -16.71 -10.49 -9.06
CA LEU A 91 -15.61 -9.89 -9.81
C LEU A 91 -15.34 -10.72 -11.09
N PRO A 92 -16.17 -10.57 -12.14
CA PRO A 92 -16.05 -11.37 -13.35
C PRO A 92 -14.72 -11.18 -14.09
N ALA A 93 -14.23 -9.94 -14.17
CA ALA A 93 -12.99 -9.58 -14.85
C ALA A 93 -12.32 -8.38 -14.16
N LEU A 94 -11.04 -8.15 -14.47
CA LEU A 94 -10.30 -6.96 -14.06
C LEU A 94 -10.38 -5.91 -15.17
N GLU A 95 -11.58 -5.37 -15.39
CA GLU A 95 -11.82 -4.26 -16.35
C GLU A 95 -12.61 -3.17 -15.64
N LYS A 96 -12.47 -1.91 -16.07
CA LYS A 96 -13.25 -0.78 -15.53
C LYS A 96 -14.75 -0.95 -15.82
N ASP A 97 -15.57 -0.26 -15.04
CA ASP A 97 -17.03 -0.15 -15.19
C ASP A 97 -17.82 -1.46 -15.10
N ILE A 98 -17.23 -2.50 -14.48
CA ILE A 98 -17.95 -3.74 -14.16
C ILE A 98 -18.70 -3.55 -12.84
N GLU A 99 -20.01 -3.84 -12.84
CA GLU A 99 -20.84 -3.80 -11.63
C GLU A 99 -20.34 -4.81 -10.59
N ILE A 100 -20.19 -4.34 -9.34
CA ILE A 100 -19.87 -5.17 -8.19
C ILE A 100 -21.09 -5.21 -7.28
N PHE A 101 -21.66 -6.39 -7.12
CA PHE A 101 -22.74 -6.67 -6.17
C PHE A 101 -22.33 -7.82 -5.23
N TYR A 102 -22.55 -7.61 -3.93
CA TYR A 102 -22.32 -8.64 -2.92
C TYR A 102 -23.37 -8.60 -1.81
N PRO A 103 -24.18 -9.66 -1.60
CA PRO A 103 -25.13 -9.73 -0.50
C PRO A 103 -24.43 -10.10 0.81
N TYR A 104 -23.95 -9.10 1.56
CA TYR A 104 -23.23 -9.28 2.82
C TYR A 104 -24.18 -9.58 3.99
N ARG A 105 -24.61 -10.85 4.09
CA ARG A 105 -25.53 -11.38 5.12
C ARG A 105 -26.89 -10.66 5.17
N THR A 106 -26.95 -9.52 5.86
CA THR A 106 -28.19 -8.77 6.13
C THR A 106 -28.23 -7.39 5.47
N VAL A 107 -27.15 -7.02 4.80
CA VAL A 107 -26.96 -5.77 4.06
C VAL A 107 -26.31 -6.09 2.72
N ASP A 108 -26.50 -5.23 1.74
CA ASP A 108 -25.93 -5.39 0.41
C ASP A 108 -24.76 -4.42 0.20
N PHE A 109 -23.77 -4.81 -0.58
CA PHE A 109 -22.78 -3.91 -1.15
C PHE A 109 -23.04 -3.75 -2.65
N ARG A 110 -22.96 -2.52 -3.15
CA ARG A 110 -23.14 -2.17 -4.57
C ARG A 110 -22.11 -1.12 -4.98
N SER A 111 -21.33 -1.40 -6.02
CA SER A 111 -20.37 -0.46 -6.59
C SER A 111 -19.97 -0.88 -8.02
N SER A 112 -18.83 -0.42 -8.51
CA SER A 112 -18.19 -0.90 -9.73
C SER A 112 -16.69 -1.05 -9.53
N THR A 113 -16.02 -1.79 -10.41
CA THR A 113 -14.55 -1.87 -10.47
C THR A 113 -13.89 -0.51 -10.70
N SER A 114 -14.61 0.49 -11.23
CA SER A 114 -14.12 1.86 -11.34
C SER A 114 -13.94 2.57 -10.00
N ASN A 115 -14.59 2.07 -8.95
CA ASN A 115 -14.46 2.57 -7.57
C ASN A 115 -13.47 1.76 -6.74
N ALA A 116 -12.53 1.06 -7.39
CA ALA A 116 -11.56 0.24 -6.69
C ALA A 116 -10.38 1.07 -6.18
N VAL A 117 -9.85 0.70 -5.02
CA VAL A 117 -8.51 1.08 -4.56
C VAL A 117 -7.73 -0.22 -4.40
N VAL A 118 -6.67 -0.35 -5.18
CA VAL A 118 -5.84 -1.56 -5.20
C VAL A 118 -4.71 -1.40 -4.21
N ILE A 119 -4.56 -2.38 -3.33
CA ILE A 119 -3.55 -2.37 -2.29
C ILE A 119 -2.67 -3.62 -2.37
N TYR A 120 -1.45 -3.48 -1.88
CA TYR A 120 -0.51 -4.58 -1.72
C TYR A 120 0.05 -4.58 -0.31
N MET A 121 -0.01 -5.73 0.35
CA MET A 121 0.59 -5.93 1.67
C MET A 121 1.55 -7.11 1.56
N PRO A 122 2.88 -6.87 1.51
CA PRO A 122 3.86 -7.94 1.47
C PRO A 122 3.90 -8.69 2.82
N GLN A 123 4.47 -9.90 2.81
CA GLN A 123 4.69 -10.67 4.04
C GLN A 123 5.58 -9.90 5.04
N ASN A 124 6.64 -9.29 4.51
CA ASN A 124 7.60 -8.45 5.20
C ASN A 124 7.60 -7.08 4.50
N GLY A 125 7.51 -6.00 5.28
CA GLY A 125 7.33 -4.64 4.76
C GLY A 125 5.93 -4.07 5.02
N CYS A 126 5.63 -2.97 4.32
CA CYS A 126 4.51 -2.09 4.61
C CYS A 126 3.43 -2.15 3.52
N LEU A 127 2.20 -1.81 3.92
CA LEU A 127 1.04 -1.68 3.06
C LEU A 127 1.24 -0.54 2.06
N ARG A 128 0.90 -0.81 0.81
CA ARG A 128 1.01 0.12 -0.31
C ARG A 128 -0.34 0.26 -1.00
N VAL A 129 -0.63 1.45 -1.48
CA VAL A 129 -1.73 1.67 -2.43
C VAL A 129 -1.10 1.80 -3.80
N LEU A 130 -1.47 0.92 -4.73
CA LEU A 130 -0.89 0.87 -6.07
C LEU A 130 -1.56 1.95 -6.95
N ASP A 131 -0.74 2.72 -7.67
CA ASP A 131 -1.14 3.84 -8.52
C ASP A 131 -0.79 3.57 -10.00
N PRO A 132 -1.79 3.52 -10.90
CA PRO A 132 -1.54 3.31 -12.33
C PRO A 132 -0.79 4.47 -13.00
N ASN A 133 -0.75 5.65 -12.40
CA ASN A 133 -0.03 6.81 -12.97
C ASN A 133 1.45 6.84 -12.59
N ARG A 134 1.92 5.83 -11.86
CA ARG A 134 3.28 5.75 -11.31
C ARG A 134 4.06 4.55 -11.81
N ASP A 135 3.61 3.94 -12.90
CA ASP A 135 4.25 2.74 -13.47
C ASP A 135 4.45 1.65 -12.41
N ASP A 136 3.55 1.59 -11.41
CA ASP A 136 3.59 0.59 -10.35
C ASP A 136 3.51 -0.84 -10.93
N GLU A 137 2.91 -0.99 -12.11
CA GLU A 137 2.93 -2.24 -12.88
C GLU A 137 4.36 -2.70 -13.22
N GLU A 138 5.26 -1.78 -13.56
CA GLU A 138 6.66 -2.09 -13.86
C GLU A 138 7.47 -2.29 -12.56
N ILE A 139 7.25 -1.42 -11.56
CA ILE A 139 7.92 -1.49 -10.25
C ILE A 139 7.62 -2.85 -9.57
N TYR A 140 6.35 -3.26 -9.58
CA TYR A 140 5.86 -4.48 -8.97
C TYR A 140 5.67 -5.63 -9.97
N SER A 141 6.33 -5.58 -11.14
CA SER A 141 6.25 -6.60 -12.21
C SER A 141 6.65 -8.03 -11.80
N ARG A 142 7.16 -8.23 -10.58
CA ARG A 142 7.47 -9.54 -10.00
C ARG A 142 6.37 -10.12 -9.12
N GLU A 143 5.41 -9.29 -8.73
CA GLU A 143 4.26 -9.75 -8.00
C GLU A 143 3.34 -10.58 -8.91
N PRO A 144 2.41 -11.37 -8.35
CA PRO A 144 1.51 -12.18 -9.16
C PRO A 144 0.77 -11.32 -10.19
N ASN A 145 0.68 -11.80 -11.44
CA ASN A 145 0.03 -11.05 -12.53
C ASN A 145 -1.38 -10.58 -12.16
N VAL A 146 -2.14 -11.36 -11.38
CA VAL A 146 -3.49 -10.98 -10.94
C VAL A 146 -3.51 -9.73 -10.04
N LEU A 147 -2.39 -9.39 -9.37
CA LEU A 147 -2.22 -8.12 -8.67
C LEU A 147 -1.89 -7.00 -9.66
N THR A 148 -0.89 -7.19 -10.52
CA THR A 148 -0.42 -6.16 -11.45
C THR A 148 -1.51 -5.79 -12.47
N ASP A 149 -2.22 -6.80 -12.99
CA ASP A 149 -3.36 -6.64 -13.88
C ASP A 149 -4.49 -5.85 -13.21
N ALA A 150 -4.58 -5.79 -11.87
CA ALA A 150 -5.60 -5.01 -11.18
C ALA A 150 -5.21 -3.52 -11.03
N ILE A 151 -3.92 -3.15 -11.13
CA ILE A 151 -3.42 -1.80 -10.81
C ILE A 151 -4.16 -0.71 -11.59
N HIS A 152 -4.44 -0.94 -12.88
CA HIS A 152 -5.19 0.01 -13.73
C HIS A 152 -6.60 0.33 -13.22
N LEU A 153 -7.17 -0.50 -12.32
CA LEU A 153 -8.46 -0.25 -11.68
C LEU A 153 -8.38 0.72 -10.51
N SER A 154 -7.20 0.89 -9.89
CA SER A 154 -7.02 1.71 -8.70
C SER A 154 -7.34 3.18 -8.97
N ASP A 155 -8.22 3.75 -8.15
CA ASP A 155 -8.64 5.15 -8.18
C ASP A 155 -8.27 5.82 -6.84
N LEU A 156 -7.11 6.47 -6.82
CA LEU A 156 -6.59 7.15 -5.63
C LEU A 156 -7.42 8.38 -5.24
N SER A 157 -8.27 8.92 -6.12
CA SER A 157 -9.15 10.05 -5.80
C SER A 157 -10.17 9.71 -4.71
N ARG A 158 -10.38 8.42 -4.46
CA ARG A 158 -11.25 7.90 -3.40
C ARG A 158 -10.63 8.00 -2.01
N ILE A 159 -9.33 8.29 -1.91
CA ILE A 159 -8.63 8.46 -0.64
C ILE A 159 -8.69 9.94 -0.24
N ILE A 160 -9.32 10.22 0.89
CA ILE A 160 -9.38 11.55 1.49
C ILE A 160 -8.17 11.69 2.42
N SER A 161 -7.16 12.42 1.97
CA SER A 161 -5.87 12.51 2.68
C SER A 161 -5.92 13.34 3.97
N ASN A 162 -6.76 14.37 4.02
CA ASN A 162 -6.87 15.30 5.16
C ASN A 162 -8.32 15.39 5.67
N PRO A 163 -8.89 14.29 6.19
CA PRO A 163 -10.25 14.29 6.73
C PRO A 163 -10.31 15.01 8.09
N GLU A 164 -11.48 15.53 8.46
CA GLU A 164 -11.70 16.10 9.80
C GLU A 164 -11.55 15.03 10.90
N GLN A 165 -11.96 13.80 10.59
CA GLN A 165 -11.85 12.64 11.47
C GLN A 165 -11.18 11.50 10.71
N PRO A 166 -9.86 11.30 10.89
CA PRO A 166 -9.17 10.14 10.36
C PRO A 166 -9.76 8.85 10.91
N ALA A 167 -9.74 7.81 10.09
CA ALA A 167 -10.16 6.47 10.44
C ALA A 167 -9.25 5.92 11.55
N ILE A 168 -9.84 5.31 12.57
CA ILE A 168 -9.12 4.72 13.70
C ILE A 168 -9.62 3.28 13.84
N PRO A 169 -8.75 2.26 13.83
CA PRO A 169 -9.15 0.88 14.11
C PRO A 169 -9.66 0.78 15.56
N PRO A 170 -10.96 0.57 15.82
CA PRO A 170 -11.50 0.70 17.18
C PRO A 170 -11.13 -0.47 18.11
N PHE A 171 -10.51 -1.52 17.57
CA PHE A 171 -10.14 -2.75 18.30
C PHE A 171 -8.66 -2.81 18.69
N PHE A 172 -7.85 -1.89 18.18
CA PHE A 172 -6.40 -1.92 18.33
C PHE A 172 -5.91 -0.58 18.84
N SER A 173 -5.07 -0.59 19.88
CA SER A 173 -4.30 0.59 20.24
C SER A 173 -3.32 0.94 19.13
N GLU A 174 -3.05 2.23 18.95
CA GLU A 174 -2.05 2.67 17.99
C GLU A 174 -0.67 2.14 18.39
N PRO A 175 0.04 1.43 17.49
CA PRO A 175 1.41 1.02 17.75
C PRO A 175 2.34 2.23 17.72
N GLU A 176 3.57 2.06 18.24
CA GLU A 176 4.60 3.07 18.07
C GLU A 176 4.88 3.34 16.59
N HIS A 177 5.13 4.61 16.26
CA HIS A 177 5.37 5.07 14.90
C HIS A 177 6.78 4.65 14.43
N GLY A 178 6.87 3.45 13.86
CA GLY A 178 8.07 2.94 13.20
C GLY A 178 8.09 3.27 11.70
N TRP A 179 8.96 2.58 10.96
CA TRP A 179 9.17 2.80 9.53
C TRP A 179 7.88 2.86 8.70
N CYS A 180 6.97 1.89 8.85
CA CYS A 180 5.72 1.85 8.06
C CYS A 180 4.80 3.05 8.28
N TYR A 181 4.87 3.72 9.43
CA TYR A 181 4.15 4.97 9.65
C TYR A 181 4.68 6.07 8.72
N TYR A 182 6.00 6.29 8.74
CA TYR A 182 6.65 7.31 7.90
C TYR A 182 6.48 7.00 6.42
N PHE A 183 6.64 5.74 6.03
CA PHE A 183 6.39 5.29 4.65
C PHE A 183 4.95 5.57 4.22
N ALA A 184 3.95 5.17 5.00
CA ALA A 184 2.54 5.42 4.68
C ALA A 184 2.21 6.92 4.56
N LYS A 185 2.79 7.76 5.43
CA LYS A 185 2.64 9.22 5.36
C LYS A 185 3.39 9.83 4.17
N ALA A 186 4.54 9.28 3.80
CA ALA A 186 5.30 9.72 2.64
C ALA A 186 4.56 9.40 1.34
N GLU A 187 4.01 8.20 1.18
CA GLU A 187 3.18 7.87 0.01
C GLU A 187 1.93 8.76 -0.07
N LEU A 188 1.31 9.07 1.07
CA LEU A 188 0.17 9.98 1.10
C LEU A 188 0.56 11.42 0.68
N ALA A 189 1.70 11.92 1.14
CA ALA A 189 2.24 13.23 0.73
C ALA A 189 2.63 13.25 -0.75
N GLN A 190 3.23 12.16 -1.24
CA GLN A 190 3.57 11.97 -2.64
C GLN A 190 2.31 11.98 -3.54
N GLN A 191 1.22 11.35 -3.11
CA GLN A 191 -0.08 11.42 -3.79
C GLN A 191 -0.60 12.86 -3.92
N GLN A 192 -0.26 13.74 -2.97
CA GLN A 192 -0.60 15.17 -2.99
C GLN A 192 0.43 16.03 -3.74
N SER A 193 1.47 15.42 -4.32
CA SER A 193 2.64 16.10 -4.89
C SER A 193 3.40 16.99 -3.88
N ASP A 194 3.27 16.72 -2.57
CA ASP A 194 4.00 17.42 -1.52
C ASP A 194 5.36 16.73 -1.26
N TYR A 195 6.27 16.89 -2.22
CA TYR A 195 7.60 16.29 -2.17
C TYR A 195 8.48 16.84 -1.04
N GLN A 196 8.19 18.06 -0.58
CA GLN A 196 8.85 18.64 0.59
C GLN A 196 8.51 17.85 1.85
N GLN A 197 7.23 17.50 2.02
CA GLN A 197 6.79 16.65 3.13
C GLN A 197 7.35 15.23 3.02
N VAL A 198 7.43 14.65 1.80
CA VAL A 198 8.06 13.34 1.56
C VAL A 198 9.52 13.34 2.06
N ALA A 199 10.32 14.31 1.63
CA ALA A 199 11.71 14.43 2.04
C ALA A 199 11.87 14.69 3.55
N SER A 200 10.96 15.49 4.15
CA SER A 200 10.95 15.74 5.60
C SER A 200 10.71 14.45 6.38
N LEU A 201 9.72 13.64 5.99
CA LEU A 201 9.43 12.35 6.61
C LEU A 201 10.59 11.37 6.45
N GLY A 202 11.25 11.37 5.28
CA GLY A 202 12.43 10.55 5.03
C GLY A 202 13.59 10.92 5.95
N ASN A 203 13.89 12.22 6.09
CA ASN A 203 14.92 12.70 7.00
C ASN A 203 14.62 12.38 8.47
N GLU A 204 13.36 12.49 8.89
CA GLU A 204 12.95 12.11 10.25
C GLU A 204 13.12 10.62 10.50
N ALA A 205 12.64 9.77 9.58
CA ALA A 205 12.80 8.32 9.68
C ALA A 205 14.28 7.90 9.72
N ILE A 206 15.12 8.47 8.85
CA ILE A 206 16.57 8.23 8.83
C ILE A 206 17.22 8.69 10.13
N GLY A 207 16.85 9.87 10.65
CA GLY A 207 17.37 10.42 11.90
C GLY A 207 16.99 9.59 13.14
N LEU A 208 15.88 8.86 13.07
CA LEU A 208 15.44 7.88 14.07
C LEU A 208 16.03 6.48 13.85
N GLU A 209 16.94 6.33 12.88
CA GLU A 209 17.58 5.06 12.50
C GLU A 209 16.57 3.99 12.03
N PHE A 210 15.39 4.41 11.55
CA PHE A 210 14.43 3.52 10.94
C PHE A 210 14.84 3.17 9.51
N SER A 211 14.60 1.91 9.14
CA SER A 211 14.87 1.41 7.79
C SER A 211 13.81 0.38 7.37
N PRO A 212 13.55 0.25 6.06
CA PRO A 212 12.61 -0.74 5.53
C PRO A 212 13.18 -2.14 5.58
N GLU A 213 12.28 -3.12 5.68
CA GLU A 213 12.60 -4.52 5.36
C GLU A 213 12.57 -4.77 3.84
N ASP A 214 11.69 -4.08 3.12
CA ASP A 214 11.57 -4.14 1.65
C ASP A 214 12.22 -2.90 1.04
N PRO A 215 13.36 -3.01 0.33
CA PRO A 215 14.06 -1.83 -0.16
C PRO A 215 13.29 -1.07 -1.26
N THR A 216 12.20 -1.61 -1.82
CA THR A 216 11.31 -0.86 -2.71
C THR A 216 10.63 0.30 -1.98
N GLU A 217 10.53 0.27 -0.65
CA GLU A 217 9.96 1.35 0.17
C GLU A 217 10.85 2.60 0.20
N TRP A 218 12.11 2.50 -0.21
CA TRP A 218 12.97 3.68 -0.40
C TRP A 218 12.60 4.49 -1.64
N LEU A 219 11.88 3.91 -2.61
CA LEU A 219 11.59 4.53 -3.90
C LEU A 219 10.80 5.84 -3.76
N VAL A 220 9.82 5.90 -2.85
CA VAL A 220 9.06 7.14 -2.56
C VAL A 220 9.96 8.25 -2.05
N PHE A 221 10.93 7.92 -1.19
CA PHE A 221 11.85 8.92 -0.63
C PHE A 221 12.90 9.36 -1.65
N ILE A 222 13.40 8.45 -2.49
CA ILE A 222 14.30 8.79 -3.61
C ILE A 222 13.62 9.81 -4.53
N GLU A 223 12.36 9.59 -4.90
CA GLU A 223 11.59 10.55 -5.68
C GLU A 223 11.43 11.89 -4.94
N GLY A 224 11.04 11.86 -3.67
CA GLY A 224 10.87 13.06 -2.86
C GLY A 224 12.14 13.91 -2.79
N PHE A 225 13.28 13.32 -2.45
CA PHE A 225 14.57 14.02 -2.40
C PHE A 225 14.97 14.59 -3.76
N ALA A 226 14.83 13.80 -4.83
CA ALA A 226 15.22 14.24 -6.16
C ALA A 226 14.39 15.43 -6.65
N LEU A 227 13.06 15.41 -6.42
CA LEU A 227 12.16 16.46 -6.88
C LEU A 227 12.25 17.77 -6.08
N ILE A 228 12.80 17.75 -4.86
CA ILE A 228 13.16 18.98 -4.13
C ILE A 228 14.58 19.48 -4.43
N GLY A 229 15.30 18.80 -5.34
CA GLY A 229 16.65 19.16 -5.76
C GLY A 229 17.78 18.55 -4.93
N ASP A 230 17.49 17.70 -3.94
CA ASP A 230 18.50 16.94 -3.20
C ASP A 230 18.89 15.66 -3.98
N LEU A 231 19.49 15.87 -5.15
CA LEU A 231 19.92 14.79 -6.04
C LEU A 231 21.01 13.92 -5.41
N GLN A 232 21.84 14.49 -4.54
CA GLN A 232 22.93 13.78 -3.88
C GLN A 232 22.37 12.71 -2.91
N THR A 233 21.39 13.07 -2.08
CA THR A 233 20.74 12.10 -1.17
C THR A 233 19.97 11.05 -1.97
N ALA A 234 19.22 11.45 -3.00
CA ALA A 234 18.48 10.53 -3.86
C ALA A 234 19.40 9.52 -4.55
N GLN A 235 20.54 9.97 -5.10
CA GLN A 235 21.53 9.10 -5.74
C GLN A 235 22.20 8.16 -4.73
N ASN A 236 22.56 8.67 -3.56
CA ASN A 236 23.18 7.85 -2.50
C ASN A 236 22.24 6.73 -2.05
N LEU A 237 20.96 7.04 -1.78
CA LEU A 237 19.95 6.04 -1.44
C LEU A 237 19.78 5.03 -2.57
N SER A 238 19.72 5.49 -3.82
CA SER A 238 19.63 4.61 -4.99
C SER A 238 20.80 3.61 -5.06
N ASN A 239 22.03 4.07 -4.83
CA ASN A 239 23.20 3.19 -4.80
C ASN A 239 23.13 2.18 -3.65
N ILE A 240 22.77 2.63 -2.43
CA ILE A 240 22.65 1.77 -1.25
C ILE A 240 21.64 0.63 -1.50
N ILE A 241 20.46 0.94 -2.04
CA ILE A 241 19.45 -0.09 -2.28
C ILE A 241 19.86 -1.05 -3.41
N LEU A 242 20.53 -0.57 -4.46
CA LEU A 242 21.03 -1.40 -5.55
C LEU A 242 22.17 -2.33 -5.12
N GLU A 243 23.01 -1.89 -4.19
CA GLU A 243 24.05 -2.73 -3.58
C GLU A 243 23.43 -3.82 -2.69
N SER A 244 22.36 -3.49 -1.96
CA SER A 244 21.64 -4.44 -1.11
C SER A 244 20.84 -5.49 -1.92
N ASP A 245 20.16 -5.06 -2.98
CA ASP A 245 19.38 -5.91 -3.85
C ASP A 245 19.35 -5.36 -5.29
N SER A 246 20.28 -5.86 -6.10
CA SER A 246 20.38 -5.55 -7.53
C SER A 246 19.10 -5.83 -8.33
N ARG A 247 18.18 -6.66 -7.80
CA ARG A 247 16.91 -6.97 -8.45
C ARG A 247 15.98 -5.77 -8.48
N ILE A 248 16.16 -4.76 -7.63
CA ILE A 248 15.30 -3.57 -7.55
C ILE A 248 15.64 -2.55 -8.65
N ARG A 249 16.72 -2.77 -9.42
CA ARG A 249 17.18 -1.85 -10.47
C ARG A 249 16.09 -1.37 -11.41
N ARG A 250 15.19 -2.26 -11.85
CA ARG A 250 14.04 -1.88 -12.67
C ARG A 250 13.21 -0.77 -12.02
N GLY A 251 12.76 -0.95 -10.77
CA GLY A 251 12.01 0.06 -10.04
C GLY A 251 12.79 1.35 -9.79
N VAL A 252 14.10 1.27 -9.53
CA VAL A 252 14.97 2.46 -9.42
C VAL A 252 14.96 3.24 -10.73
N CYS A 253 15.15 2.57 -11.86
CA CYS A 253 15.17 3.21 -13.17
C CYS A 253 13.82 3.84 -13.51
N THR A 254 12.72 3.13 -13.29
CA THR A 254 11.36 3.66 -13.47
C THR A 254 11.14 4.95 -12.68
N VAL A 255 11.57 5.01 -11.42
CA VAL A 255 11.45 6.23 -10.60
C VAL A 255 12.31 7.38 -11.13
N TRP A 256 13.55 7.11 -11.53
CA TRP A 256 14.43 8.15 -12.09
C TRP A 256 13.96 8.67 -13.45
N GLU A 257 13.37 7.81 -14.28
CA GLU A 257 12.70 8.21 -15.53
C GLU A 257 11.50 9.13 -15.25
N GLN A 258 10.69 8.82 -14.23
CA GLN A 258 9.61 9.72 -13.80
C GLN A 258 10.12 11.05 -13.24
N ILE A 259 11.18 11.03 -12.44
CA ILE A 259 11.84 12.25 -11.95
C ILE A 259 12.28 13.10 -13.14
N GLN A 260 12.90 12.50 -14.17
CA GLN A 260 13.34 13.22 -15.36
C GLN A 260 12.17 13.94 -16.06
N VAL A 261 11.03 13.26 -16.22
CA VAL A 261 9.81 13.83 -16.82
C VAL A 261 9.22 14.96 -15.97
N LYS A 262 9.25 14.85 -14.63
CA LYS A 262 8.67 15.83 -13.70
C LYS A 262 9.58 17.02 -13.39
N SER A 263 10.89 16.88 -13.58
CA SER A 263 11.88 17.93 -13.28
C SER A 263 11.84 19.09 -14.29
N GLN A 264 12.06 20.33 -13.83
CA GLN A 264 12.05 21.53 -14.68
C GLN A 264 13.36 21.69 -15.49
N GLU A 265 13.31 22.51 -16.55
CA GLU A 265 14.44 22.83 -17.43
C GLU A 265 15.66 23.37 -16.64
N GLY A 266 16.63 22.49 -16.35
CA GLY A 266 17.89 22.84 -15.68
C GLY A 266 18.63 21.64 -15.08
N SER A 267 17.90 20.70 -14.48
CA SER A 267 18.47 19.49 -13.84
C SER A 267 18.63 18.29 -14.78
N GLY A 268 18.16 18.39 -16.04
CA GLY A 268 18.07 17.26 -16.96
C GLY A 268 19.40 16.56 -17.24
N GLN A 269 20.51 17.32 -17.36
CA GLN A 269 21.84 16.74 -17.60
C GLN A 269 22.38 15.98 -16.38
N GLU A 270 22.10 16.47 -15.18
CA GLU A 270 22.54 15.83 -13.94
C GLU A 270 21.74 14.55 -13.67
N ILE A 271 20.43 14.60 -13.89
CA ILE A 271 19.54 13.42 -13.80
C ILE A 271 19.94 12.36 -14.83
N GLU A 272 20.25 12.74 -16.07
CA GLU A 272 20.71 11.82 -17.12
C GLU A 272 22.04 11.16 -16.74
N ALA A 273 22.99 11.92 -16.16
CA ALA A 273 24.24 11.36 -15.66
C ALA A 273 24.01 10.36 -14.51
N ILE A 274 23.04 10.64 -13.62
CA ILE A 274 22.67 9.73 -12.53
C ILE A 274 22.06 8.44 -13.10
N LEU A 275 21.11 8.53 -14.02
CA LEU A 275 20.51 7.36 -14.69
C LEU A 275 21.58 6.44 -15.29
N LEU A 276 22.54 7.01 -16.04
CA LEU A 276 23.67 6.25 -16.60
C LEU A 276 24.54 5.61 -15.51
N SER A 277 24.81 6.33 -14.42
CA SER A 277 25.61 5.81 -13.29
C SER A 277 24.92 4.64 -12.57
N LEU A 278 23.58 4.66 -12.52
CA LEU A 278 22.76 3.61 -11.93
C LEU A 278 22.56 2.42 -12.87
N GLY A 279 23.13 2.47 -14.08
CA GLY A 279 22.99 1.42 -15.09
C GLY A 279 21.56 1.29 -15.61
N CYS A 280 20.80 2.38 -15.59
CA CYS A 280 19.51 2.51 -16.26
C CYS A 280 19.80 2.82 -17.73
N ASN A 281 19.85 1.76 -18.55
CA ASN A 281 20.00 1.90 -19.99
C ASN A 281 18.61 1.85 -20.64
N PRO A 282 18.31 2.70 -21.62
CA PRO A 282 17.12 2.55 -22.46
C PRO A 282 17.16 1.25 -23.28
#